data_AF-A0ABD6MXC5-F1
#
_entry.id   AF-A0ABD6MXC5-F1
#
_cell.length_a   1.000
_cell.length_b   1.000
_cell.length_c   1.000
_cell.angle_alpha   90.00
_cell.angle_beta   90.00
_cell.angle_gamma   90.00
#
_symmetry.space_group_name_H-M   'P 1'
#
loop_
_entity.id
_entity.type
_entity.pdbx_description
1 polymer ?
#
loop_
_entity_poly.entity_id
_entity_poly.type
_entity_poly.pdbx_seq_one_letter_code
_entity_poly.pdbx_strand_id
1 'polypeptide(L)'
;MNAPVIGLVGALAAAGLTAWLFRRRVKQRADSAAQGKVIKVPCLLRHPSLEGRWLRGRLLTGPAVRGWEPRTKAGATVSLPDDVRAVSVRSPSWREALRINGRSRIVECASAEGTLLVVVMPNELDHVLTALSGRAE
;
A
#
# COMPACT_ATOMS: atom_id res chain seq x y z
N MET A 1 -43.56 4.13 19.86
CA MET A 1 -42.79 3.11 19.10
C MET A 1 -41.98 3.73 17.94
N ASN A 2 -41.27 4.87 18.16
CA ASN A 2 -40.64 5.62 17.05
C ASN A 2 -39.10 5.74 17.17
N ALA A 3 -38.55 5.64 18.38
CA ALA A 3 -37.11 5.67 18.61
C ALA A 3 -36.31 4.55 17.91
N PRO A 4 -36.76 3.27 17.88
CA PRO A 4 -35.96 2.21 17.27
C PRO A 4 -35.94 2.30 15.73
N VAL A 5 -37.02 2.81 15.11
CA VAL A 5 -37.13 2.98 13.65
C VAL A 5 -36.20 4.10 13.16
N ILE A 6 -36.15 5.23 13.87
CA ILE A 6 -35.26 6.35 13.55
C ILE A 6 -33.78 5.93 13.66
N GLY A 7 -33.44 5.13 14.68
CA GLY A 7 -32.09 4.59 14.85
C GLY A 7 -31.67 3.66 13.70
N LEU A 8 -32.58 2.80 13.23
CA LEU A 8 -32.32 1.87 12.13
C LEU A 8 -32.08 2.61 10.79
N VAL A 9 -32.89 3.63 10.50
CA VAL A 9 -32.74 4.45 9.29
C VAL A 9 -31.42 5.24 9.31
N GLY A 10 -31.04 5.79 10.46
CA GLY A 10 -29.76 6.48 10.63
C GLY A 10 -28.55 5.57 10.38
N ALA A 11 -28.58 4.34 10.89
CA ALA A 11 -27.51 3.37 10.70
C ALA A 11 -27.36 2.94 9.23
N LEU A 12 -28.47 2.69 8.53
CA LEU A 12 -28.47 2.33 7.11
C LEU A 12 -27.96 3.47 6.23
N ALA A 13 -28.34 4.72 6.52
CA ALA A 13 -27.83 5.89 5.82
C ALA A 13 -26.32 6.05 5.98
N ALA A 14 -25.79 5.86 7.20
CA ALA A 14 -24.36 5.93 7.47
C ALA A 14 -23.57 4.80 6.76
N ALA A 15 -24.10 3.58 6.75
CA ALA A 15 -23.51 2.45 6.03
C ALA A 15 -23.50 2.68 4.50
N GLY A 16 -24.58 3.21 3.95
CA GLY A 16 -24.66 3.58 2.52
C GLY A 16 -23.66 4.65 2.15
N LEU A 17 -23.53 5.70 2.96
CA LEU A 17 -22.60 6.81 2.72
C LEU A 17 -21.13 6.34 2.76
N THR A 18 -20.78 5.51 3.74
CA THR A 18 -19.41 4.96 3.86
C THR A 18 -19.07 4.04 2.69
N ALA A 19 -19.98 3.15 2.29
CA ALA A 19 -19.80 2.30 1.11
C ALA A 19 -19.64 3.13 -0.17
N TRP A 20 -20.42 4.19 -0.35
CA TRP A 20 -20.31 5.10 -1.50
C TRP A 20 -18.97 5.84 -1.54
N LEU A 21 -18.51 6.37 -0.39
CA LEU A 21 -17.21 7.04 -0.31
C LEU A 21 -16.04 6.09 -0.63
N PHE A 22 -16.10 4.84 -0.17
CA PHE A 22 -15.12 3.82 -0.51
C PHE A 22 -15.13 3.52 -2.02
N ARG A 23 -16.29 3.29 -2.62
CA ARG A 23 -16.41 3.06 -4.08
C ARG A 23 -15.91 4.26 -4.89
N ARG A 24 -16.24 5.48 -4.47
CA ARG A 24 -15.78 6.71 -5.13
C ARG A 24 -14.26 6.84 -5.09
N ARG A 25 -13.62 6.55 -3.95
CA ARG A 25 -12.16 6.57 -3.84
C ARG A 25 -11.50 5.51 -4.71
N VAL A 26 -12.05 4.30 -4.76
CA VAL A 26 -11.56 3.22 -5.64
C VAL A 26 -11.66 3.65 -7.10
N LYS A 27 -12.83 4.19 -7.52
CA LYS A 27 -13.02 4.67 -8.88
C LYS A 27 -12.06 5.81 -9.25
N GLN A 28 -11.90 6.81 -8.37
CA GLN A 28 -10.95 7.91 -8.61
C GLN A 28 -9.50 7.44 -8.78
N ARG A 29 -9.10 6.38 -8.06
CA ARG A 29 -7.77 5.78 -8.22
C ARG A 29 -7.63 5.03 -9.53
N ALA A 30 -8.66 4.27 -9.93
CA ALA A 30 -8.70 3.61 -11.23
C ALA A 30 -8.64 4.64 -12.39
N ASP A 31 -9.41 5.73 -12.29
CA ASP A 31 -9.40 6.82 -13.27
C ASP A 31 -8.04 7.54 -13.30
N SER A 32 -7.38 7.71 -12.15
CA SER A 32 -6.04 8.32 -12.08
C SER A 32 -4.97 7.41 -12.68
N ALA A 33 -5.07 6.09 -12.46
CA ALA A 33 -4.22 5.10 -13.09
C ALA A 33 -4.39 5.09 -14.61
N ALA A 34 -5.64 5.17 -15.09
CA ALA A 34 -5.96 5.27 -16.53
C ALA A 34 -5.45 6.57 -17.18
N GLN A 35 -5.27 7.64 -16.40
CA GLN A 35 -4.68 8.91 -16.83
C GLN A 35 -3.14 8.94 -16.78
N GLY A 36 -2.48 7.83 -16.46
CA GLY A 36 -1.02 7.77 -16.33
C GLY A 36 -0.46 8.58 -15.15
N LYS A 37 -1.31 8.97 -14.19
CA LYS A 37 -0.85 9.71 -13.00
C LYS A 37 -0.10 8.78 -12.05
N VAL A 38 0.91 9.33 -11.39
CA VAL A 38 1.63 8.64 -10.31
C VAL A 38 0.64 8.22 -9.22
N ILE A 39 0.47 6.91 -9.08
CA ILE A 39 -0.31 6.29 -8.01
C ILE A 39 0.58 6.24 -6.78
N LYS A 40 0.05 6.75 -5.67
CA LYS A 40 0.71 6.76 -4.37
C LYS A 40 0.09 5.69 -3.47
N VAL A 41 0.74 4.54 -3.37
CA VAL A 41 0.25 3.40 -2.58
C VAL A 41 0.76 3.49 -1.15
N PRO A 42 -0.11 3.63 -0.13
CA PRO A 42 0.32 3.60 1.27
C PRO A 42 0.88 2.23 1.62
N CYS A 43 2.09 2.20 2.18
CA CYS A 43 2.76 0.96 2.56
C CYS A 43 3.71 1.15 3.75
N LEU A 44 4.20 0.04 4.27
CA LEU A 44 5.42 0.03 5.09
C LEU A 44 6.56 -0.59 4.29
N LEU A 45 7.75 -0.03 4.42
CA LEU A 45 8.97 -0.54 3.78
C LEU A 45 9.93 -1.02 4.86
N ARG A 46 10.56 -2.18 4.67
CA ARG A 46 11.75 -2.58 5.40
C ARG A 46 12.89 -2.63 4.41
N HIS A 47 13.85 -1.74 4.60
CA HIS A 47 14.99 -1.55 3.72
C HIS A 47 16.23 -2.23 4.34
N PRO A 48 17.09 -2.89 3.54
CA PRO A 48 18.29 -3.55 4.06
C PRO A 48 19.23 -2.59 4.81
N SER A 49 19.35 -1.33 4.36
CA SER A 49 20.18 -0.31 5.02
C SER A 49 19.68 0.14 6.42
N LEU A 50 18.43 -0.17 6.78
CA LEU A 50 17.84 0.16 8.09
C LEU A 50 17.30 -1.10 8.74
N GLU A 51 18.22 -1.87 9.33
CA GLU A 51 17.94 -3.18 9.90
C GLU A 51 16.69 -3.21 10.79
N GLY A 52 15.82 -4.19 10.54
CA GLY A 52 14.70 -4.52 11.43
C GLY A 52 13.57 -3.49 11.51
N ARG A 53 13.67 -2.35 10.83
CA ARG A 53 12.73 -1.24 10.98
C ARG A 53 11.68 -1.19 9.86
N TRP A 54 10.41 -1.12 10.25
CA TRP A 54 9.33 -0.76 9.34
C TRP A 54 9.24 0.77 9.20
N LEU A 55 9.46 1.25 7.98
CA LEU A 55 9.40 2.64 7.58
C LEU A 55 8.01 2.93 7.02
N ARG A 56 7.37 4.00 7.49
CA ARG A 56 6.05 4.39 7.00
C ARG A 56 6.18 5.38 5.85
N GLY A 57 5.46 5.12 4.76
CA GLY A 57 5.55 5.96 3.57
C GLY A 57 4.51 5.60 2.52
N ARG A 58 4.83 5.92 1.27
CA ARG A 58 4.05 5.56 0.09
C ARG A 58 5.02 5.09 -0.99
N LEU A 59 4.65 4.01 -1.67
CA LEU A 59 5.28 3.64 -2.92
C LEU A 59 4.70 4.52 -4.02
N LEU A 60 5.58 5.19 -4.77
CA LEU A 60 5.23 5.95 -5.96
C LEU A 60 5.33 5.01 -7.16
N THR A 61 4.24 4.89 -7.90
CA THR A 61 4.13 3.96 -9.03
C THR A 61 3.46 4.66 -10.20
N GLY A 62 4.07 4.64 -11.37
CA GLY A 62 3.56 5.23 -12.60
C GLY A 62 4.46 4.85 -13.79
N PRO A 63 4.06 5.19 -15.02
CA PRO A 63 4.75 4.74 -16.24
C PRO A 63 6.25 5.06 -16.28
N ALA A 64 6.66 6.19 -15.71
CA ALA A 64 8.06 6.63 -15.64
C ALA A 64 8.54 6.88 -14.19
N VAL A 65 7.76 6.47 -13.19
CA VAL A 65 8.05 6.79 -11.79
C VAL A 65 7.91 5.55 -10.93
N ARG A 66 9.05 5.12 -10.38
CA ARG A 66 9.15 4.21 -9.25
C ARG A 66 9.92 4.92 -8.15
N GLY A 67 9.37 4.93 -6.95
CA GLY A 67 10.04 5.64 -5.86
C GLY A 67 9.37 5.47 -4.52
N TRP A 68 9.99 6.09 -3.52
CA TRP A 68 9.54 6.06 -2.14
C TRP A 68 9.27 7.48 -1.64
N GLU A 69 8.06 7.71 -1.14
CA GLU A 69 7.69 8.96 -0.46
C GLU A 69 7.61 8.69 1.06
N PRO A 70 8.61 9.13 1.84
CA PRO A 70 8.66 8.89 3.27
C PRO A 70 7.60 9.70 4.03
N ARG A 71 7.10 9.16 5.15
CA ARG A 71 6.22 9.88 6.10
C ARG A 71 6.87 10.08 7.48
N THR A 72 8.12 9.68 7.63
CA THR A 72 8.90 9.88 8.86
C THR A 72 10.34 10.26 8.51
N LYS A 73 11.04 10.94 9.42
CA LYS A 73 12.45 11.32 9.25
C LYS A 73 13.35 10.12 8.95
N ALA A 74 13.10 8.99 9.61
CA ALA A 74 13.86 7.75 9.38
C ALA A 74 13.66 7.17 7.98
N GLY A 75 12.49 7.37 7.37
CA GLY A 75 12.26 6.95 6.00
C GLY A 75 12.87 7.90 4.96
N ALA A 76 13.21 9.13 5.34
CA ALA A 76 13.72 10.15 4.41
C ALA A 76 15.18 9.94 4.01
N THR A 77 15.91 9.08 4.73
CA THR A 77 17.27 8.66 4.38
C THR A 77 17.29 7.45 3.45
N VAL A 78 16.12 6.96 3.01
CA VAL A 78 15.99 5.77 2.17
C VAL A 78 15.45 6.17 0.80
N SER A 79 16.09 5.66 -0.24
CA SER A 79 15.61 5.68 -1.61
C SER A 79 15.20 4.27 -2.02
N LEU A 80 14.31 4.16 -3.00
CA LEU A 80 13.99 2.86 -3.56
C LEU A 80 15.02 2.53 -4.64
N PRO A 81 15.70 1.37 -4.61
CA PRO A 81 16.64 1.00 -5.66
C PRO A 81 15.93 0.84 -7.01
N ASP A 82 16.59 1.24 -8.10
CA ASP A 82 16.02 1.18 -9.46
C ASP A 82 15.82 -0.26 -9.95
N ASP A 83 16.61 -1.20 -9.44
CA ASP A 83 16.60 -2.62 -9.81
C ASP A 83 15.64 -3.47 -8.97
N VAL A 84 14.82 -2.83 -8.13
CA VAL A 84 13.88 -3.51 -7.25
C VAL A 84 12.84 -4.29 -8.07
N ARG A 85 12.72 -5.58 -7.79
CA ARG A 85 11.72 -6.47 -8.40
C ARG A 85 11.02 -7.32 -7.36
N ALA A 86 9.71 -7.50 -7.49
CA ALA A 86 8.97 -8.42 -6.65
C ALA A 86 9.37 -9.86 -6.98
N VAL A 87 9.66 -10.67 -5.95
CA VAL A 87 10.04 -12.08 -6.09
C VAL A 87 9.05 -13.03 -5.43
N SER A 88 8.37 -12.60 -4.37
CA SER A 88 7.38 -13.42 -3.68
C SER A 88 6.35 -12.55 -2.96
N VAL A 89 5.22 -13.16 -2.59
CA VAL A 89 4.19 -12.54 -1.74
C VAL A 89 3.78 -13.53 -0.67
N ARG A 90 3.73 -13.07 0.58
CA ARG A 90 3.28 -13.90 1.71
C ARG A 90 2.43 -13.12 2.71
N SER A 91 1.77 -13.87 3.59
CA SER A 91 1.13 -13.30 4.78
C SER A 91 2.18 -12.98 5.85
N PRO A 92 1.92 -11.98 6.72
CA PRO A 92 2.73 -11.74 7.90
C PRO A 92 2.81 -12.98 8.79
N SER A 93 4.00 -13.27 9.34
CA SER A 93 4.12 -14.18 10.47
C SER A 93 3.44 -13.61 11.70
N TRP A 94 3.18 -14.44 12.71
CA TRP A 94 2.61 -13.99 13.98
C TRP A 94 3.41 -12.84 14.61
N ARG A 95 4.75 -12.95 14.66
CA ARG A 95 5.62 -11.89 15.21
C ARG A 95 5.54 -10.59 14.42
N GLU A 96 5.42 -10.67 13.11
CA GLU A 96 5.25 -9.49 12.26
C GLU A 96 3.86 -8.87 12.48
N ALA A 97 2.80 -9.68 12.57
CA ALA A 97 1.43 -9.23 12.79
C ALA A 97 1.22 -8.47 14.11
N LEU A 98 2.16 -8.57 15.07
CA LEU A 98 2.18 -7.72 16.27
C LEU A 98 2.66 -6.29 15.99
N ARG A 99 3.42 -6.07 14.91
CA ARG A 99 4.03 -4.77 14.54
C ARG A 99 3.38 -4.12 13.32
N ILE A 100 2.73 -4.92 12.48
CA ILE A 100 2.03 -4.48 11.25
C ILE A 100 0.60 -5.01 11.24
N ASN A 101 -0.23 -4.56 10.32
CA ASN A 101 -1.59 -5.08 10.20
C ASN A 101 -1.56 -6.57 9.79
N GLY A 102 -2.10 -7.47 10.60
CA GLY A 102 -2.09 -8.92 10.32
C GLY A 102 -2.85 -9.33 9.05
N ARG A 103 -3.75 -8.50 8.52
CA ARG A 103 -4.45 -8.74 7.24
C ARG A 103 -3.66 -8.27 6.02
N SER A 104 -2.50 -7.65 6.21
CA SER A 104 -1.66 -7.18 5.12
C SER A 104 -1.05 -8.35 4.32
N ARG A 105 -0.34 -7.99 3.25
CA ARG A 105 0.54 -8.85 2.48
C ARG A 105 1.93 -8.25 2.48
N ILE A 106 2.93 -9.11 2.58
CA ILE A 106 4.34 -8.75 2.49
C ILE A 106 4.79 -9.18 1.11
N VAL A 107 5.15 -8.19 0.29
CA VAL A 107 5.83 -8.40 -0.99
C VAL A 107 7.32 -8.42 -0.69
N GLU A 108 7.98 -9.52 -1.01
CA GLU A 108 9.42 -9.64 -0.92
C GLU A 108 10.01 -9.21 -2.26
N CYS A 109 10.99 -8.31 -2.20
CA CYS A 109 11.64 -7.77 -3.38
C CYS A 109 13.14 -8.05 -3.33
N ALA A 110 13.72 -8.33 -4.48
CA ALA A 110 15.16 -8.43 -4.67
C ALA A 110 15.68 -7.13 -5.29
N SER A 111 16.86 -6.71 -4.82
CA SER A 111 17.69 -5.63 -5.35
C SER A 111 19.16 -5.97 -5.06
N ALA A 112 20.09 -5.33 -5.77
CA ALA A 112 21.52 -5.40 -5.53
C ALA A 112 21.91 -4.98 -4.09
N GLU A 113 21.12 -4.10 -3.46
CA GLU A 113 21.32 -3.69 -2.06
C GLU A 113 20.82 -4.72 -1.04
N GLY A 114 20.13 -5.77 -1.50
CA GLY A 114 19.59 -6.85 -0.68
C GLY A 114 18.07 -6.95 -0.73
N THR A 115 17.52 -7.75 0.18
CA THR A 115 16.07 -7.99 0.24
C THR A 115 15.33 -6.81 0.84
N LEU A 116 14.38 -6.25 0.08
CA LEU A 116 13.41 -5.28 0.58
C LEU A 116 12.07 -5.95 0.85
N LEU A 117 11.38 -5.52 1.90
CA LEU A 117 10.02 -5.97 2.17
C LEU A 117 9.04 -4.81 2.10
N VAL A 118 7.96 -4.97 1.33
CA VAL A 118 6.90 -3.99 1.20
C VAL A 118 5.60 -4.56 1.77
N VAL A 119 5.10 -3.95 2.84
CA VAL A 119 3.81 -4.29 3.45
C VAL A 119 2.72 -3.45 2.83
N VAL A 120 1.73 -4.12 2.25
CA VAL A 120 0.55 -3.48 1.65
C VAL A 120 -0.74 -4.13 2.11
N MET A 121 -1.82 -3.36 2.05
CA MET A 121 -3.16 -3.93 2.23
C MET A 121 -3.55 -4.75 0.99
N PRO A 122 -4.35 -5.82 1.12
CA PRO A 122 -4.70 -6.69 0.00
C PRO A 122 -5.31 -5.97 -1.21
N ASN A 123 -6.08 -4.91 -0.97
CA ASN A 123 -6.71 -4.11 -2.03
C ASN A 123 -5.72 -3.23 -2.82
N GLU A 124 -4.47 -3.10 -2.38
CA GLU A 124 -3.41 -2.36 -3.06
C GLU A 124 -2.35 -3.29 -3.70
N LEU A 125 -2.45 -4.61 -3.45
CA LEU A 125 -1.42 -5.57 -3.84
C LEU A 125 -1.18 -5.58 -5.35
N ASP A 126 -2.26 -5.59 -6.14
CA ASP A 126 -2.20 -5.64 -7.59
C ASP A 126 -1.46 -4.43 -8.20
N HIS A 127 -1.70 -3.23 -7.66
CA HIS A 127 -1.00 -2.01 -8.07
C HIS A 127 0.51 -2.10 -7.80
N VAL A 128 0.90 -2.67 -6.65
CA VAL A 128 2.33 -2.82 -6.31
C VAL A 128 2.99 -3.89 -7.16
N LEU A 129 2.35 -5.03 -7.39
CA LEU A 129 2.92 -6.08 -8.23
C LEU A 129 3.07 -5.63 -9.69
N THR A 130 2.07 -4.93 -10.22
CA THR A 130 2.15 -4.35 -11.57
C THR A 130 3.30 -3.34 -11.67
N ALA A 131 3.48 -2.49 -10.65
CA ALA A 131 4.55 -1.51 -10.66
C ALA A 131 5.95 -2.12 -10.53
N LEU A 132 6.10 -3.18 -9.73
CA LEU A 132 7.38 -3.84 -9.48
C LEU A 132 7.73 -4.93 -10.51
N SER A 133 6.82 -5.25 -11.43
CA SER A 133 7.06 -6.16 -12.55
C SER A 133 7.47 -5.44 -13.84
N GLY A 134 7.36 -4.11 -13.89
CA GLY A 134 7.78 -3.31 -15.04
C GLY A 134 9.29 -3.38 -15.27
N ARG A 135 9.71 -3.81 -16.46
CA ARG A 135 11.10 -3.72 -16.91
C ARG A 135 11.60 -2.28 -16.83
N ALA A 136 12.84 -2.10 -16.37
CA ALA A 136 13.67 -1.04 -16.91
C ALA A 136 14.05 -1.52 -18.31
N GLU A 137 13.42 -0.97 -19.34
CA GLU A 137 13.91 -1.05 -20.72
C GLU A 137 14.83 0.15 -20.99
#